data_AF-X1KZ18-F1
#
_entry.id   AF-X1KZ18-F1
#
_cell.length_a   1.000
_cell.length_b   1.000
_cell.length_c   1.000
_cell.angle_alpha   90.00
_cell.angle_beta   90.00
_cell.angle_gamma   90.00
#
_symmetry.space_group_name_H-M   'P 1'
#
loop_
_entity.id
_entity.type
_entity.pdbx_description
1 polymer ?
#
loop_
_entity_poly.entity_id
_entity_poly.type
_entity_poly.pdbx_seq_one_letter_code
_entity_poly.pdbx_strand_id
1 'polypeptide(L)'
;MSINLHFTEEDREHIERNWVAWWAGELDKPLVVIKTIDPLFNRAPEESSREFLLEKPINEVIDYFQVRIEATHFYGDALPTWWPNLGPGIVTGFLGGKVEPRADQHTVWFEADEPVPVEDLHFV
;
A
#
# COMPACT_ATOMS: atom_id res chain seq x y z
N MET A 1 -13.86 -12.20 9.52
CA MET A 1 -13.87 -11.75 8.12
C MET A 1 -13.23 -12.84 7.28
N SER A 2 -13.88 -13.29 6.20
CA SER A 2 -13.22 -14.12 5.18
C SER A 2 -12.99 -13.24 3.95
N ILE A 3 -11.81 -13.35 3.37
CA ILE A 3 -11.46 -12.68 2.12
C ILE A 3 -11.47 -13.71 0.99
N ASN A 4 -12.06 -13.37 -0.15
CA ASN A 4 -12.09 -14.25 -1.32
C ASN A 4 -11.06 -13.81 -2.35
N LEU A 5 -9.90 -14.44 -2.33
CA LEU A 5 -8.83 -14.14 -3.28
C LEU A 5 -8.85 -15.16 -4.42
N HIS A 6 -8.68 -14.67 -5.65
CA HIS A 6 -8.30 -15.48 -6.81
C HIS A 6 -6.80 -15.84 -6.72
N PHE A 7 -6.39 -16.46 -5.61
CA PHE A 7 -5.01 -16.72 -5.26
C PHE A 7 -4.91 -18.02 -4.47
N THR A 8 -4.13 -18.96 -4.96
CA THR A 8 -3.97 -20.30 -4.40
C THR A 8 -2.65 -20.46 -3.66
N GLU A 9 -2.51 -21.56 -2.91
CA GLU A 9 -1.23 -21.90 -2.30
C GLU A 9 -0.14 -22.20 -3.35
N GLU A 10 -0.51 -22.78 -4.49
CA GLU A 10 0.43 -23.02 -5.59
C GLU A 10 0.97 -21.70 -6.17
N ASP A 11 0.12 -20.68 -6.30
CA ASP A 11 0.54 -19.33 -6.68
C ASP A 11 1.54 -18.77 -5.67
N ARG A 12 1.24 -18.89 -4.37
CA ARG A 12 2.14 -18.44 -3.30
C ARG A 12 3.51 -19.10 -3.39
N GLU A 13 3.56 -20.42 -3.48
CA GLU A 13 4.81 -21.15 -3.55
C GLU A 13 5.60 -20.81 -4.82
N HIS A 14 4.92 -20.64 -5.96
CA HIS A 14 5.56 -20.21 -7.21
C HIS A 14 6.21 -18.84 -7.07
N ILE A 15 5.47 -17.87 -6.53
CA ILE A 15 5.92 -16.50 -6.38
C ILE A 15 7.07 -16.43 -5.37
N GLU A 16 6.96 -17.09 -4.22
CA GLU A 16 8.03 -17.14 -3.23
C GLU A 16 9.34 -17.65 -3.82
N ARG A 17 9.30 -18.77 -4.57
CA ARG A 17 10.48 -19.32 -5.26
C ARG A 17 11.09 -18.32 -6.24
N ASN A 18 10.29 -17.68 -7.09
CA ASN A 18 10.80 -16.75 -8.08
C ASN A 18 11.40 -15.50 -7.43
N TRP A 19 10.77 -14.94 -6.39
CA TRP A 19 11.30 -13.79 -5.67
C TRP A 19 12.62 -14.09 -4.95
N VAL A 20 12.73 -15.25 -4.30
CA VAL A 20 13.98 -15.68 -3.65
C VAL A 20 15.09 -15.85 -4.68
N ALA A 21 14.82 -16.55 -5.79
CA ALA A 21 15.79 -16.73 -6.87
C ALA A 21 16.20 -15.41 -7.52
N TRP A 22 15.26 -14.47 -7.71
CA TRP A 22 15.55 -13.14 -8.25
C TRP A 22 16.55 -12.37 -7.38
N TRP A 23 16.30 -12.32 -6.07
CA TRP A 23 17.20 -11.63 -5.13
C TRP A 23 18.55 -12.32 -4.98
N ALA A 24 18.62 -13.64 -5.19
CA ALA A 24 19.88 -14.38 -5.24
C ALA A 24 20.64 -14.22 -6.59
N GLY A 25 20.01 -13.64 -7.61
CA GLY A 25 20.57 -13.58 -8.97
C GLY A 25 20.53 -14.92 -9.72
N GLU A 26 19.69 -15.85 -9.27
CA GLU A 26 19.55 -17.22 -9.81
C GLU A 26 18.37 -17.36 -10.79
N LEU A 27 17.49 -16.36 -10.87
CA LEU A 27 16.37 -16.36 -11.80
C LEU A 27 16.84 -15.92 -13.20
N ASP A 28 16.64 -16.78 -14.20
CA ASP A 28 17.04 -16.57 -15.59
C ASP A 28 16.06 -15.72 -16.41
N LYS A 29 14.99 -15.24 -15.77
CA LYS A 29 13.91 -14.43 -16.36
C LYS A 29 13.61 -13.22 -15.47
N PRO A 30 13.03 -12.14 -16.01
CA PRO A 30 12.54 -11.04 -15.19
C PRO A 30 11.35 -11.48 -14.34
N LEU A 31 11.20 -10.85 -13.17
CA LEU A 31 9.92 -10.86 -12.45
C LEU A 31 8.88 -10.07 -13.23
N VAL A 32 7.68 -10.63 -13.37
CA VAL A 32 6.54 -9.97 -14.03
C VAL A 32 5.43 -9.77 -13.00
N VAL A 33 5.31 -8.56 -12.46
CA VAL A 33 4.34 -8.23 -11.42
C VAL A 33 3.21 -7.41 -12.03
N ILE A 34 2.06 -8.03 -12.29
CA ILE A 34 0.91 -7.37 -12.89
C ILE A 34 -0.30 -7.54 -11.97
N LYS A 35 -0.97 -6.42 -11.71
CA LYS A 35 -2.27 -6.36 -11.02
C LYS A 35 -3.27 -5.69 -11.92
N THR A 36 -4.44 -6.29 -12.09
CA THR A 36 -5.58 -5.63 -12.73
C THR A 36 -6.75 -5.65 -11.77
N ILE A 37 -7.61 -4.64 -11.86
CA ILE A 37 -8.86 -4.59 -11.12
C ILE A 37 -10.00 -4.78 -12.11
N ASP A 38 -11.03 -5.53 -11.71
CA ASP A 38 -12.25 -5.62 -12.52
C ASP A 38 -12.79 -4.19 -12.78
N PRO A 39 -13.00 -3.79 -14.07
CA PRO A 39 -13.47 -2.46 -14.43
C PRO A 39 -14.76 -2.03 -13.74
N LEU A 40 -15.61 -2.98 -13.33
CA LEU A 40 -16.84 -2.71 -12.59
C LEU A 40 -16.57 -2.12 -11.20
N PHE A 41 -15.39 -2.35 -10.62
CA PHE A 41 -14.96 -1.88 -9.31
C PHE A 41 -14.07 -0.63 -9.37
N ASN A 42 -13.72 -0.14 -10.56
CA ASN A 42 -12.84 1.02 -10.75
C ASN A 42 -13.55 2.39 -10.59
N ARG A 43 -14.55 2.47 -9.71
CA ARG A 43 -15.36 3.69 -9.47
C ARG A 43 -15.29 4.22 -8.04
N ALA A 44 -14.37 3.70 -7.23
CA ALA A 44 -14.30 4.02 -5.81
C ALA A 44 -13.71 5.43 -5.56
N PRO A 45 -14.15 6.15 -4.50
CA PRO A 45 -13.63 7.48 -4.15
C PRO A 45 -12.12 7.46 -3.89
N GLU A 46 -11.47 8.63 -4.06
CA GLU A 46 -10.04 8.83 -3.88
C GLU A 46 -9.55 8.38 -2.50
N GLU A 47 -8.69 7.36 -2.49
CA GLU A 47 -8.12 6.72 -1.30
C GLU A 47 -7.23 7.65 -0.47
N SER A 48 -6.82 8.80 -1.02
CA SER A 48 -5.82 9.70 -0.44
C SER A 48 -6.42 10.86 0.36
N SER A 49 -7.73 10.87 0.62
CA SER A 49 -8.34 11.95 1.42
C SER A 49 -8.13 11.74 2.92
N ARG A 50 -8.03 12.86 3.66
CA ARG A 50 -7.91 12.86 5.13
C ARG A 50 -9.10 12.17 5.78
N GLU A 51 -10.29 12.46 5.29
CA GLU A 51 -11.55 11.86 5.73
C GLU A 51 -11.49 10.33 5.59
N PHE A 52 -10.93 9.82 4.49
CA PHE A 52 -10.84 8.38 4.23
C PHE A 52 -9.75 7.70 5.07
N LEU A 53 -8.57 8.31 5.20
CA LEU A 53 -7.40 7.66 5.81
C LEU A 53 -7.32 7.79 7.33
N LEU A 54 -7.76 8.91 7.90
CA LEU A 54 -7.52 9.24 9.32
C LEU A 54 -8.80 9.32 10.15
N GLU A 55 -9.93 9.65 9.55
CA GLU A 55 -11.17 9.96 10.30
C GLU A 55 -12.27 8.91 10.09
N LYS A 56 -12.26 8.20 8.95
CA LYS A 56 -13.24 7.16 8.63
C LYS A 56 -13.17 5.99 9.64
N PRO A 57 -14.31 5.43 10.06
CA PRO A 57 -14.32 4.26 10.93
C PRO A 57 -13.55 3.09 10.31
N ILE A 58 -12.72 2.43 11.12
CA ILE A 58 -11.81 1.35 10.65
C ILE A 58 -12.53 0.24 9.87
N ASN A 59 -13.74 -0.15 10.27
CA ASN A 59 -14.50 -1.18 9.57
C ASN A 59 -14.88 -0.75 8.16
N GLU A 60 -15.22 0.53 7.95
CA GLU A 60 -15.52 1.04 6.61
C GLU A 60 -14.26 1.09 5.72
N VAL A 61 -13.10 1.38 6.32
CA VAL A 61 -11.82 1.33 5.61
C VAL A 61 -11.48 -0.11 5.21
N ILE A 62 -11.67 -1.07 6.13
CA ILE A 62 -11.44 -2.49 5.87
C ILE A 62 -12.40 -2.99 4.78
N ASP A 63 -13.70 -2.71 4.88
CA ASP A 63 -14.71 -3.13 3.89
C ASP A 63 -14.37 -2.58 2.50
N TYR A 64 -13.92 -1.32 2.43
CA TYR A 64 -13.47 -0.70 1.19
C TYR A 64 -12.29 -1.45 0.57
N PHE A 65 -11.24 -1.75 1.35
CA PHE A 65 -10.06 -2.44 0.83
C PHE A 65 -10.33 -3.91 0.53
N GLN A 66 -11.21 -4.57 1.29
CA GLN A 66 -11.61 -5.94 1.05
C GLN A 66 -12.26 -6.07 -0.34
N VAL A 67 -13.22 -5.20 -0.67
CA VAL A 67 -13.85 -5.23 -2.01
C VAL A 67 -12.81 -5.05 -3.12
N ARG A 68 -11.84 -4.15 -2.94
CA ARG A 68 -10.82 -3.88 -3.97
C ARG A 68 -9.84 -5.04 -4.13
N ILE A 69 -9.37 -5.65 -3.05
CA ILE A 69 -8.43 -6.76 -3.14
C ILE A 69 -9.10 -8.03 -3.67
N GLU A 70 -10.37 -8.26 -3.34
CA GLU A 70 -11.17 -9.37 -3.91
C GLU A 70 -11.44 -9.17 -5.41
N ALA A 71 -11.62 -7.92 -5.86
CA ALA A 71 -11.76 -7.57 -7.27
C ALA A 71 -10.42 -7.46 -8.03
N THR A 72 -9.28 -7.68 -7.35
CA THR A 72 -7.95 -7.60 -7.97
C THR A 72 -7.51 -8.97 -8.46
N HIS A 73 -7.11 -9.05 -9.72
CA HIS A 73 -6.43 -10.20 -10.29
C HIS A 73 -4.92 -10.01 -10.23
N PHE A 74 -4.23 -11.02 -9.71
CA PHE A 74 -2.78 -11.04 -9.56
C PHE A 74 -2.19 -12.00 -10.60
N TYR A 75 -1.31 -11.50 -11.46
CA TYR A 75 -0.69 -12.29 -12.53
C TYR A 75 0.83 -12.32 -12.39
N GLY A 76 1.41 -13.39 -12.93
CA GLY A 76 2.86 -13.60 -12.90
C GLY A 76 3.36 -13.75 -11.47
N ASP A 77 4.28 -12.88 -11.08
CA ASP A 77 4.98 -12.88 -9.79
C ASP A 77 4.33 -11.94 -8.76
N ALA A 78 3.07 -11.55 -8.97
CA ALA A 78 2.36 -10.60 -8.11
C ALA A 78 1.73 -11.26 -6.88
N LEU A 79 2.03 -10.73 -5.69
CA LEU A 79 1.38 -11.12 -4.43
C LEU A 79 0.14 -10.27 -4.12
N PRO A 80 -0.93 -10.87 -3.56
CA PRO A 80 -1.98 -10.15 -2.86
C PRO A 80 -1.38 -9.27 -1.78
N THR A 81 -1.53 -7.96 -1.96
CA THR A 81 -0.90 -6.95 -1.11
C THR A 81 -1.84 -5.78 -0.91
N TRP A 82 -2.02 -5.39 0.34
CA TRP A 82 -2.64 -4.12 0.69
C TRP A 82 -1.56 -3.04 0.79
N TRP A 83 -1.69 -2.00 -0.02
CA TRP A 83 -0.74 -0.90 -0.08
C TRP A 83 -1.49 0.43 -0.04
N PRO A 84 -1.80 0.98 1.15
CA PRO A 84 -2.50 2.26 1.29
C PRO A 84 -1.66 3.47 0.81
N ASN A 85 -0.39 3.26 0.45
CA ASN A 85 0.50 4.23 -0.17
C ASN A 85 0.59 5.60 0.53
N LEU A 86 0.82 5.60 1.84
CA LEU A 86 0.99 6.85 2.59
C LEU A 86 2.34 7.54 2.32
N GLY A 87 3.16 7.01 1.41
CA GLY A 87 4.47 7.56 1.07
C GLY A 87 5.56 7.26 2.11
N PRO A 88 6.83 7.52 1.77
CA PRO A 88 7.98 7.17 2.61
C PRO A 88 8.04 7.96 3.93
N GLY A 89 7.40 9.14 3.98
CA GLY A 89 7.38 10.00 5.18
C GLY A 89 6.44 9.53 6.28
N ILE A 90 5.65 8.46 6.07
CA ILE A 90 4.66 8.00 7.07
C ILE A 90 5.27 7.63 8.42
N VAL A 91 6.56 7.29 8.46
CA VAL A 91 7.30 7.09 9.71
C VAL A 91 7.19 8.29 10.65
N THR A 92 7.12 9.52 10.13
CA THR A 92 6.92 10.74 10.92
C THR A 92 5.60 10.70 11.69
N GLY A 93 4.52 10.18 11.08
CA GLY A 93 3.23 10.01 11.75
C GLY A 93 3.29 9.01 12.90
N PHE A 94 4.01 7.90 12.73
CA PHE A 94 4.22 6.93 13.81
C PHE A 94 5.07 7.48 14.96
N LEU A 95 5.89 8.51 14.69
CA LEU A 95 6.70 9.21 15.68
C LEU A 95 5.98 10.42 16.31
N GLY A 96 4.68 10.61 16.04
CA GLY A 96 3.86 11.69 16.61
C GLY A 96 3.84 12.98 15.79
N GLY A 97 4.52 13.03 14.65
CA GLY A 97 4.39 14.13 13.72
C GLY A 97 3.01 14.16 13.05
N LYS A 98 2.66 15.32 12.52
CA LYS A 98 1.36 15.58 11.91
C LYS A 98 1.31 14.98 10.50
N VAL A 99 0.25 14.22 10.22
CA VAL A 99 -0.01 13.61 8.91
C VAL A 99 -1.12 14.41 8.22
N GLU A 100 -0.82 14.99 7.07
CA GLU A 100 -1.74 15.87 6.34
C GLU A 100 -1.97 15.37 4.90
N PRO A 101 -3.01 14.54 4.70
CA PRO A 101 -3.40 14.10 3.36
C PRO A 101 -3.93 15.26 2.53
N ARG A 102 -3.41 15.42 1.31
CA ARG A 102 -3.82 16.41 0.30
C ARG A 102 -4.36 15.69 -0.92
N ALA A 103 -5.68 15.45 -0.91
CA ALA A 103 -6.37 14.77 -2.01
C ALA A 103 -6.19 15.51 -3.35
N ASP A 104 -6.23 16.84 -3.33
CA ASP A 104 -6.03 17.73 -4.48
C ASP A 104 -4.66 17.57 -5.15
N GLN A 105 -3.66 17.12 -4.39
CA GLN A 105 -2.29 16.89 -4.86
C GLN A 105 -1.97 15.40 -4.96
N HIS A 106 -2.93 14.52 -4.65
CA HIS A 106 -2.75 13.07 -4.51
C HIS A 106 -1.50 12.70 -3.68
N THR A 107 -1.26 13.40 -2.57
CA THR A 107 -0.07 13.21 -1.72
C THR A 107 -0.42 13.30 -0.24
N VAL A 108 0.52 12.90 0.61
CA VAL A 108 0.45 13.07 2.07
C VAL A 108 1.67 13.85 2.51
N TRP A 109 1.44 14.97 3.21
CA TRP A 109 2.52 15.78 3.80
C TRP A 109 2.72 15.42 5.27
N PHE A 110 3.94 15.65 5.73
CA PHE A 110 4.38 15.33 7.09
C PHE A 110 5.04 16.55 7.70
N GLU A 111 4.60 16.92 8.90
CA GLU A 111 5.17 18.03 9.66
C GLU A 111 5.65 17.49 11.01
N ALA A 112 6.81 17.95 11.47
CA ALA A 112 7.21 17.74 12.86
C ALA A 112 6.25 18.51 13.78
N ASP A 113 6.05 17.99 15.00
CA ASP A 113 5.14 18.62 15.97
C ASP A 113 5.63 20.03 16.35
N GLU A 114 6.95 20.21 16.41
CA GLU A 114 7.59 21.52 16.58
C GLU A 114 8.64 21.76 15.47
N PRO A 115 8.60 22.94 14.81
CA PRO A 115 9.65 23.33 13.89
C PRO A 115 10.93 23.62 14.66
N VAL A 116 11.96 22.82 14.43
CA VAL A 116 13.32 23.06 14.95
C VAL A 116 14.18 23.77 13.90
N PRO A 117 15.03 24.74 14.29
CA PRO A 117 16.04 25.31 13.41
C PRO A 117 16.91 24.21 12.79
N VAL A 118 17.42 24.45 11.57
CA VAL A 118 18.19 23.44 10.84
C VAL A 118 19.47 23.06 11.59
N GLU A 119 20.04 24.00 12.34
CA GLU A 119 21.20 23.83 13.21
C GLU A 119 20.96 22.90 14.40
N ASP A 120 19.69 22.73 14.81
CA ASP A 120 19.28 21.90 15.95
C ASP A 120 18.74 20.52 15.50
N LEU A 121 18.74 20.22 14.19
CA LEU A 121 18.37 18.90 13.67
C LEU A 121 19.50 17.89 13.90
N HIS A 122 19.26 16.94 14.80
CA HIS A 122 20.17 15.82 15.06
C HIS A 122 19.62 14.52 14.46
N PHE A 123 20.32 13.96 13.47
CA PHE A 123 20.06 12.60 13.00
C PHE A 123 20.68 11.62 14.00
N VAL A 124 19.85 10.76 14.59
CA VAL A 124 20.27 9.68 15.49
C VAL A 124 20.86 8.51 14.71
#